data_AF-A0A3B9UTD7-F1
#
_entry.id   AF-A0A3B9UTD7-F1
#
_cell.length_a   1.000
_cell.length_b   1.000
_cell.length_c   1.000
_cell.angle_alpha   90.00
_cell.angle_beta   90.00
_cell.angle_gamma   90.00
#
_symmetry.space_group_name_H-M   'P 1'
#
loop_
_entity.id
_entity.type
_entity.pdbx_description
1 polymer ?
#
loop_
_entity_poly.entity_id
_entity_poly.type
_entity_poly.pdbx_seq_one_letter_code
_entity_poly.pdbx_strand_id
1 'polypeptide(L)'
;MKYSFKHIFLSVISKNNTEKTLDTLKEYNRILENAKIETSIKLNRFKYLCLNCKYIDEILCSNLSYISLEDIVSKEILDSIHLANIDYPTEDTIIEQLFISNKIIQNIENNCKNYNKYMNVVKDLNKFLKDCKIDYSNVERPYFHFSKDKKGSPIVFFCHINSPDFSYTTNNFKIYGFYGEYKSLSQKGNYLQMTLGYSNNFTSVLELKTLEIGKEKDSDRGATALQYLIKTLIPELNHILDKKLKEGNLSLSKEFKTQMLYSRSNSISEGDISDDRIHFYKKNGFTIKGNSFYLKLQ
;
A
#
# COMPACT_ATOMS: atom_id res chain seq x y z
N MET A 1 -15.71 -36.87 56.68
CA MET A 1 -14.29 -36.48 56.81
C MET A 1 -14.22 -35.03 57.29
N LYS A 2 -13.60 -34.75 58.43
CA LYS A 2 -13.37 -33.37 58.90
C LYS A 2 -12.13 -32.83 58.17
N TYR A 3 -12.30 -31.78 57.37
CA TYR A 3 -11.16 -31.10 56.74
C TYR A 3 -10.23 -30.55 57.82
N SER A 4 -8.93 -30.84 57.74
CA SER A 4 -7.94 -30.29 58.67
C SER A 4 -7.83 -28.77 58.45
N PHE A 5 -7.50 -28.02 59.50
CA PHE A 5 -7.27 -26.56 59.41
C PHE A 5 -6.28 -26.22 58.29
N LYS A 6 -5.25 -27.05 58.06
CA LYS A 6 -4.29 -26.92 56.96
C LYS A 6 -4.99 -26.94 55.59
N HIS A 7 -5.94 -27.85 55.37
CA HIS A 7 -6.68 -27.90 54.10
C HIS A 7 -7.59 -26.68 53.90
N ILE A 8 -8.27 -26.23 54.95
CA ILE A 8 -9.11 -25.02 54.90
C ILE A 8 -8.23 -23.79 54.62
N PHE A 9 -7.13 -23.63 55.34
CA PHE A 9 -6.19 -22.51 55.15
C PHE A 9 -5.57 -22.47 53.76
N LEU A 10 -5.08 -23.60 53.24
CA LEU A 10 -4.54 -23.69 51.89
C LEU A 10 -5.60 -23.41 50.82
N SER A 11 -6.85 -23.84 51.02
CA SER A 11 -7.95 -23.54 50.10
C SER A 11 -8.30 -22.04 50.05
N VAL A 12 -8.24 -21.35 51.20
CA VAL A 12 -8.47 -19.90 51.28
C VAL A 12 -7.33 -19.13 50.60
N ILE A 13 -6.07 -19.53 50.82
CA ILE A 13 -4.92 -18.93 50.13
C ILE A 13 -5.02 -19.13 48.62
N SER A 14 -5.32 -20.34 48.17
CA SER A 14 -5.48 -20.65 46.74
C SER A 14 -6.57 -19.78 46.12
N LYS A 15 -7.75 -19.70 46.76
CA LYS A 15 -8.88 -18.89 46.27
C LYS A 15 -8.54 -17.41 46.19
N ASN A 16 -7.86 -16.86 47.20
CA ASN A 16 -7.44 -15.45 47.19
C ASN A 16 -6.42 -15.16 46.08
N ASN A 17 -5.50 -16.09 45.81
CA ASN A 17 -4.53 -15.95 44.72
C ASN A 17 -5.21 -15.99 43.34
N THR A 18 -6.18 -16.89 43.17
CA THR A 18 -7.01 -16.96 41.96
C THR A 18 -7.76 -15.66 41.72
N GLU A 19 -8.50 -15.16 42.72
CA GLU A 19 -9.30 -13.92 42.59
C GLU A 19 -8.39 -12.73 42.24
N LYS A 20 -7.24 -12.60 42.90
CA LYS A 20 -6.26 -11.56 42.60
C LYS A 20 -5.71 -11.67 41.17
N THR A 21 -5.43 -12.88 40.70
CA THR A 21 -4.96 -13.14 39.33
C THR A 21 -6.04 -12.74 38.32
N LEU A 22 -7.28 -13.14 38.57
CA LEU A 22 -8.42 -12.82 37.73
C LEU A 22 -8.65 -11.30 37.63
N ASP A 23 -8.60 -10.59 38.76
CA ASP A 23 -8.77 -9.13 38.79
C ASP A 23 -7.62 -8.41 38.07
N THR A 24 -6.40 -8.92 38.21
CA THR A 24 -5.23 -8.41 37.47
C THR A 24 -5.40 -8.60 35.95
N LEU A 25 -5.84 -9.78 35.51
CA LEU A 25 -6.08 -10.05 34.09
C LEU A 25 -7.21 -9.20 33.50
N LYS A 26 -8.29 -8.98 34.26
CA LYS A 26 -9.37 -8.07 33.86
C LYS A 26 -8.87 -6.64 33.67
N GLU A 27 -8.01 -6.18 34.58
CA GLU A 27 -7.40 -4.86 34.46
C GLU A 27 -6.47 -4.78 33.24
N TYR A 28 -5.66 -5.80 32.99
CA TYR A 28 -4.84 -5.87 31.78
C TYR A 28 -5.69 -5.89 30.51
N ASN A 29 -6.80 -6.63 30.48
CA ASN A 29 -7.74 -6.63 29.35
C ASN A 29 -8.32 -5.23 29.08
N ARG A 30 -8.62 -4.46 30.13
CA ARG A 30 -9.08 -3.07 30.00
C ARG A 30 -8.00 -2.17 29.37
N ILE A 31 -6.75 -2.30 29.82
CA ILE A 31 -5.62 -1.55 29.26
C ILE A 31 -5.38 -1.93 27.80
N LEU A 32 -5.39 -3.23 27.49
CA LEU A 32 -5.21 -3.75 26.14
C LEU A 32 -6.31 -3.29 25.18
N GLU A 33 -7.57 -3.24 25.61
CA GLU A 33 -8.67 -2.72 24.76
C GLU A 33 -8.48 -1.23 24.43
N ASN A 34 -8.06 -0.42 25.40
CA ASN A 34 -7.74 0.99 25.13
C ASN A 34 -6.60 1.12 24.11
N ALA A 35 -5.53 0.36 24.30
CA ALA A 35 -4.40 0.31 23.36
C ALA A 35 -4.83 -0.12 21.94
N LYS A 36 -5.73 -1.11 21.83
CA LYS A 36 -6.30 -1.55 20.55
C LYS A 36 -7.08 -0.44 19.85
N ILE A 37 -7.91 0.29 20.59
CA ILE A 37 -8.68 1.43 20.06
C ILE A 37 -7.73 2.52 19.55
N GLU A 38 -6.75 2.92 20.35
CA GLU A 38 -5.80 3.97 19.97
C GLU A 38 -4.98 3.59 18.72
N THR A 39 -4.50 2.35 18.67
CA THR A 39 -3.74 1.84 17.52
C THR A 39 -4.60 1.80 16.26
N SER A 40 -5.87 1.42 16.38
CA SER A 40 -6.83 1.44 15.28
C SER A 40 -7.09 2.87 14.78
N ILE A 41 -7.24 3.84 15.69
CA ILE A 41 -7.40 5.26 15.34
C ILE A 41 -6.16 5.78 14.60
N LYS A 42 -4.95 5.49 15.11
CA LYS A 42 -3.68 5.87 14.46
C LYS A 42 -3.60 5.30 13.04
N LEU A 43 -3.89 4.01 12.87
CA LEU A 43 -3.92 3.35 11.57
C LEU A 43 -4.93 3.99 10.61
N ASN A 44 -6.15 4.25 11.06
CA ASN A 44 -7.21 4.80 10.21
C ASN A 44 -6.92 6.25 9.81
N ARG A 45 -6.36 7.05 10.72
CA ARG A 45 -5.89 8.42 10.40
C ARG A 45 -4.79 8.39 9.34
N PHE A 46 -3.81 7.51 9.47
CA PHE A 46 -2.73 7.43 8.49
C PHE A 46 -3.23 6.91 7.12
N LYS A 47 -4.08 5.89 7.10
CA LYS A 47 -4.77 5.43 5.88
C LYS A 47 -5.51 6.58 5.20
N TYR A 48 -6.26 7.36 5.98
CA TYR A 48 -7.02 8.50 5.46
C TYR A 48 -6.08 9.56 4.87
N LEU A 49 -5.00 9.91 5.57
CA LEU A 49 -3.98 10.83 5.07
C LEU A 49 -3.42 10.35 3.73
N CYS A 50 -2.92 9.12 3.66
CA CYS A 50 -2.37 8.56 2.42
C CYS A 50 -3.36 8.58 1.26
N LEU A 51 -4.60 8.15 1.50
CA LEU A 51 -5.60 8.01 0.44
C LEU A 51 -6.25 9.33 0.01
N ASN A 52 -6.13 10.42 0.80
CA ASN A 52 -6.84 11.68 0.54
C ASN A 52 -5.95 12.93 0.42
N CYS A 53 -4.67 12.88 0.79
CA CYS A 53 -3.75 14.02 0.67
C CYS A 53 -3.67 14.59 -0.75
N LYS A 54 -3.70 15.92 -0.88
CA LYS A 54 -3.65 16.56 -2.21
C LYS A 54 -2.21 16.71 -2.69
N TYR A 55 -1.31 17.07 -1.77
CA TYR A 55 0.11 17.26 -2.04
C TYR A 55 0.93 16.12 -1.42
N ILE A 56 2.01 15.74 -2.08
CA ILE A 56 2.93 14.70 -1.59
C ILE A 56 3.60 15.10 -0.26
N ASP A 57 3.87 16.41 -0.06
CA ASP A 57 4.47 16.98 1.15
C ASP A 57 3.68 16.69 2.42
N GLU A 58 2.34 16.65 2.32
CA GLU A 58 1.47 16.35 3.46
C GLU A 58 1.79 14.99 4.10
N ILE A 59 2.24 14.03 3.28
CA ILE A 59 2.67 12.72 3.75
C ILE A 59 4.14 12.73 4.14
N LEU A 60 5.01 13.29 3.30
CA LEU A 60 6.46 13.19 3.51
C LEU A 60 6.95 13.99 4.73
N CYS A 61 6.28 15.10 5.05
CA CYS A 61 6.58 15.94 6.20
C CYS A 61 5.79 15.55 7.46
N SER A 62 4.92 14.54 7.37
CA SER A 62 4.21 14.06 8.54
C SER A 62 5.17 13.38 9.52
N ASN A 63 5.11 13.76 10.80
CA ASN A 63 5.94 13.16 11.85
C ASN A 63 5.44 11.76 12.20
N LEU A 64 5.69 10.80 11.30
CA LEU A 64 5.28 9.42 11.44
C LEU A 64 6.48 8.54 11.77
N SER A 65 6.31 7.68 12.75
CA SER A 65 7.30 6.71 13.20
C SER A 65 6.71 5.31 13.13
N TYR A 66 7.58 4.28 13.06
CA TYR A 66 7.11 2.91 13.20
C TYR A 66 6.47 2.73 14.57
N ILE A 67 5.50 1.84 14.62
CA ILE A 67 4.87 1.44 15.87
C ILE A 67 5.05 -0.07 16.04
N SER A 68 5.38 -0.48 17.26
CA SER A 68 5.44 -1.88 17.67
C SER A 68 4.46 -2.15 18.80
N LEU A 69 4.24 -3.42 19.13
CA LEU A 69 3.39 -3.81 20.25
C LEU A 69 4.00 -3.31 21.56
N GLU A 70 5.32 -3.42 21.67
CA GLU A 70 6.12 -3.10 22.85
C GLU A 70 6.20 -1.60 23.13
N ASP A 71 6.01 -0.75 22.11
CA ASP A 71 5.89 0.70 22.28
C ASP A 71 4.50 1.12 22.80
N ILE A 72 3.50 0.25 22.65
CA ILE A 72 2.08 0.55 22.90
C ILE A 72 1.61 -0.09 24.21
N VAL A 73 2.07 -1.30 24.48
CA VAL A 73 1.74 -2.08 25.68
C VAL A 73 3.01 -2.29 26.47
N SER A 74 2.96 -2.03 27.78
CA SER A 74 4.13 -2.20 28.63
C SER A 74 4.59 -3.67 28.63
N LYS A 75 5.91 -3.84 28.58
CA LYS A 75 6.54 -5.16 28.62
C LYS A 75 6.10 -5.98 29.84
N GLU A 76 5.93 -5.34 30.99
CA GLU A 76 5.46 -5.99 32.23
C GLU A 76 4.10 -6.67 32.06
N ILE A 77 3.16 -6.05 31.34
CA ILE A 77 1.83 -6.64 31.09
C ILE A 77 1.96 -7.84 30.14
N LEU A 78 2.74 -7.69 29.07
CA LEU A 78 2.97 -8.76 28.09
C LEU A 78 3.64 -9.96 28.73
N ASP A 79 4.70 -9.73 29.52
CA ASP A 79 5.43 -10.77 30.24
C ASP A 79 4.52 -11.46 31.27
N SER A 80 3.70 -10.71 32.00
CA SER A 80 2.76 -11.27 32.99
C SER A 80 1.70 -12.16 32.34
N ILE A 81 1.13 -11.75 31.21
CA ILE A 81 0.18 -12.57 30.43
C ILE A 81 0.89 -13.81 29.86
N HIS A 82 2.12 -13.66 29.38
CA HIS A 82 2.88 -14.78 28.84
C HIS A 82 3.18 -15.84 29.91
N LEU A 83 3.65 -15.41 31.08
CA LEU A 83 3.89 -16.28 32.23
C LEU A 83 2.60 -16.98 32.67
N ALA A 84 1.49 -16.25 32.77
CA ALA A 84 0.20 -16.84 33.11
C ALA A 84 -0.30 -17.88 32.08
N ASN A 85 0.06 -17.74 30.80
CA ASN A 85 -0.21 -18.79 29.81
C ASN A 85 0.70 -20.02 29.98
N ILE A 86 1.97 -19.83 30.36
CA ILE A 86 2.93 -20.93 30.60
C ILE A 86 2.54 -21.75 31.83
N ASP A 87 2.04 -21.09 32.88
CA ASP A 87 1.69 -21.74 34.14
C ASP A 87 0.44 -22.66 34.04
N TYR A 88 -0.14 -22.83 32.84
CA TYR A 88 -1.27 -23.71 32.54
C TYR A 88 -2.40 -23.63 33.59
N PRO A 89 -3.12 -22.49 33.66
CA PRO A 89 -4.17 -22.31 34.64
C PRO A 89 -5.27 -23.35 34.41
N THR A 90 -5.74 -23.94 35.51
CA THR A 90 -6.80 -24.97 35.48
C THR A 90 -8.20 -24.37 35.65
N GLU A 91 -8.30 -23.08 35.96
CA GLU A 91 -9.57 -22.41 36.20
C GLU A 91 -10.13 -21.75 34.93
N ASP A 92 -11.33 -22.15 34.54
CA ASP A 92 -11.99 -21.72 33.30
C ASP A 92 -12.09 -20.20 33.15
N THR A 93 -12.33 -19.47 34.25
CA THR A 93 -12.46 -18.00 34.23
C THR A 93 -11.12 -17.31 33.95
N ILE A 94 -10.01 -17.86 34.44
CA ILE A 94 -8.66 -17.36 34.14
C ILE A 94 -8.30 -17.66 32.67
N ILE A 95 -8.61 -18.88 32.21
CA ILE A 95 -8.41 -19.29 30.81
C ILE A 95 -9.18 -18.35 29.86
N GLU A 96 -10.43 -18.04 30.18
CA GLU A 96 -11.26 -17.11 29.40
C GLU A 96 -10.61 -15.71 29.32
N GLN A 97 -10.17 -15.16 30.45
CA GLN A 97 -9.51 -13.84 30.45
C GLN A 97 -8.21 -13.84 29.64
N LEU A 98 -7.40 -14.90 29.72
CA LEU A 98 -6.18 -15.03 28.91
C LEU A 98 -6.48 -15.15 27.42
N PHE A 99 -7.53 -15.88 27.04
CA PHE A 99 -7.98 -15.95 25.65
C PHE A 99 -8.36 -14.57 25.11
N ILE A 100 -9.10 -13.79 25.92
CA ILE A 100 -9.43 -12.39 25.60
C ILE A 100 -8.15 -11.57 25.42
N SER A 101 -7.21 -11.63 26.37
CA SER A 101 -5.93 -10.90 26.30
C SER A 101 -5.18 -11.21 25.02
N ASN A 102 -4.98 -12.50 24.71
CA ASN A 102 -4.25 -12.96 23.54
C ASN A 102 -4.90 -12.47 22.24
N LYS A 103 -6.23 -12.51 22.15
CA LYS A 103 -6.98 -12.00 20.99
C LYS A 103 -6.83 -10.50 20.82
N ILE A 104 -6.79 -9.73 21.91
CA ILE A 104 -6.58 -8.28 21.85
C ILE A 104 -5.15 -7.96 21.41
N ILE A 105 -4.16 -8.65 21.97
CA ILE A 105 -2.74 -8.50 21.60
C ILE A 105 -2.55 -8.75 20.09
N GLN A 106 -3.09 -9.86 19.56
CA GLN A 106 -3.03 -10.16 18.14
C GLN A 106 -3.66 -9.05 17.27
N ASN A 107 -4.74 -8.42 17.73
CA ASN A 107 -5.35 -7.30 17.02
C ASN A 107 -4.46 -6.05 17.02
N ILE A 108 -3.82 -5.73 18.15
CA ILE A 108 -2.87 -4.61 18.25
C ILE A 108 -1.71 -4.85 17.29
N GLU A 109 -1.11 -6.04 17.32
CA GLU A 109 -0.01 -6.40 16.41
C GLU A 109 -0.41 -6.27 14.94
N ASN A 110 -1.60 -6.75 14.57
CA ASN A 110 -2.09 -6.66 13.20
C ASN A 110 -2.28 -5.20 12.77
N ASN A 111 -2.75 -4.33 13.66
CA ASN A 111 -2.85 -2.90 13.40
C ASN A 111 -1.46 -2.27 13.24
N CYS A 112 -0.49 -2.62 14.07
CA CYS A 112 0.90 -2.17 13.95
C CYS A 112 1.53 -2.61 12.63
N LYS A 113 1.41 -3.90 12.27
CA LYS A 113 1.88 -4.46 10.99
C LYS A 113 1.29 -3.70 9.82
N ASN A 114 -0.02 -3.45 9.83
CA ASN A 114 -0.69 -2.72 8.76
C ASN A 114 -0.29 -1.24 8.70
N TYR A 115 -0.10 -0.58 9.84
CA TYR A 115 0.43 0.79 9.89
C TYR A 115 1.82 0.86 9.27
N ASN A 116 2.70 -0.07 9.66
CA ASN A 116 4.07 -0.14 9.19
C ASN A 116 4.18 -0.45 7.68
N LYS A 117 3.19 -1.13 7.09
CA LYS A 117 3.11 -1.28 5.62
C LYS A 117 2.96 0.07 4.91
N TYR A 118 2.11 0.97 5.40
CA TYR A 118 1.99 2.32 4.83
C TYR A 118 3.30 3.10 5.05
N MET A 119 3.92 2.97 6.23
CA MET A 119 5.21 3.61 6.52
C MET A 119 6.32 3.16 5.56
N ASN A 120 6.40 1.86 5.26
CA ASN A 120 7.36 1.33 4.31
C ASN A 120 7.19 1.98 2.93
N VAL A 121 5.94 2.10 2.45
CA VAL A 121 5.64 2.74 1.16
C VAL A 121 6.01 4.22 1.14
N VAL A 122 5.75 4.96 2.23
CA VAL A 122 6.16 6.37 2.35
C VAL A 122 7.68 6.51 2.36
N LYS A 123 8.39 5.62 3.08
CA LYS A 123 9.85 5.59 3.08
C LYS A 123 10.43 5.28 1.70
N ASP A 124 9.85 4.32 0.98
CA ASP A 124 10.23 3.98 -0.38
C ASP A 124 10.13 5.21 -1.30
N LEU A 125 8.99 5.92 -1.25
CA LEU A 125 8.75 7.12 -2.02
C LEU A 125 9.76 8.22 -1.67
N ASN A 126 9.95 8.51 -0.38
CA ASN A 126 10.92 9.52 0.09
C ASN A 126 12.34 9.19 -0.39
N LYS A 127 12.74 7.93 -0.27
CA LYS A 127 14.05 7.46 -0.73
C LYS A 127 14.20 7.61 -2.24
N PHE A 128 13.19 7.21 -3.02
CA PHE A 128 13.19 7.36 -4.46
C PHE A 128 13.34 8.83 -4.90
N LEU A 129 12.58 9.74 -4.28
CA LEU A 129 12.65 11.17 -4.59
C LEU A 129 14.05 11.74 -4.31
N LYS A 130 14.68 11.33 -3.21
CA LYS A 130 16.07 11.67 -2.87
C LYS A 130 17.07 11.10 -3.87
N ASP A 131 16.97 9.81 -4.17
CA ASP A 131 17.86 9.12 -5.13
C ASP A 131 17.82 9.80 -6.50
N CYS A 132 16.63 10.25 -6.93
CA CYS A 132 16.41 10.87 -8.23
C CYS A 132 16.56 12.40 -8.21
N LYS A 133 16.84 13.02 -7.06
CA LYS A 133 16.91 14.48 -6.88
C LYS A 133 15.68 15.22 -7.39
N ILE A 134 14.50 14.67 -7.12
CA ILE A 134 13.23 15.26 -7.52
C ILE A 134 12.79 16.27 -6.45
N ASP A 135 12.56 17.51 -6.87
CA ASP A 135 11.81 18.48 -6.05
C ASP A 135 10.33 18.09 -6.06
N TYR A 136 9.82 17.83 -4.86
CA TYR A 136 8.47 17.30 -4.65
C TYR A 136 7.54 18.31 -3.96
N SER A 137 8.02 19.52 -3.64
CA SER A 137 7.30 20.56 -2.90
C SER A 137 5.94 20.93 -3.50
N ASN A 138 5.81 20.87 -4.83
CA ASN A 138 4.60 21.24 -5.56
C ASN A 138 3.95 20.07 -6.30
N VAL A 139 4.30 18.82 -5.98
CA VAL A 139 3.68 17.67 -6.66
C VAL A 139 2.29 17.40 -6.09
N GLU A 140 1.29 17.70 -6.91
CA GLU A 140 -0.13 17.50 -6.62
C GLU A 140 -0.68 16.19 -7.21
N ARG A 141 -1.87 15.79 -6.74
CA ARG A 141 -2.73 14.89 -7.50
C ARG A 141 -2.99 15.45 -8.91
N PRO A 142 -3.04 14.60 -9.94
CA PRO A 142 -3.00 13.14 -9.88
C PRO A 142 -1.61 12.53 -10.07
N TYR A 143 -0.54 13.32 -10.19
CA TYR A 143 0.84 12.85 -10.44
C TYR A 143 1.41 11.97 -9.31
N PHE A 144 0.70 11.94 -8.20
CA PHE A 144 0.95 11.05 -7.09
C PHE A 144 -0.41 10.52 -6.58
N HIS A 145 -0.48 9.22 -6.27
CA HIS A 145 -1.73 8.59 -5.80
C HIS A 145 -1.47 7.33 -4.97
N PHE A 146 -2.01 7.28 -3.75
CA PHE A 146 -2.11 6.03 -2.98
C PHE A 146 -3.34 5.23 -3.38
N SER A 147 -3.13 3.93 -3.58
CA SER A 147 -4.18 2.94 -3.80
C SER A 147 -3.93 1.71 -2.92
N LYS A 148 -4.76 0.68 -3.08
CA LYS A 148 -4.60 -0.62 -2.44
C LYS A 148 -4.65 -1.72 -3.49
N ASP A 149 -3.86 -2.76 -3.28
CA ASP A 149 -4.01 -4.01 -4.02
C ASP A 149 -5.24 -4.79 -3.51
N LYS A 150 -5.58 -5.91 -4.16
CA LYS A 150 -6.69 -6.79 -3.79
C LYS A 150 -6.57 -7.38 -2.39
N LYS A 151 -5.36 -7.47 -1.84
CA LYS A 151 -5.10 -7.92 -0.46
C LYS A 151 -5.20 -6.77 0.55
N GLY A 152 -5.50 -5.55 0.10
CA GLY A 152 -5.59 -4.36 0.93
C GLY A 152 -4.24 -3.73 1.28
N SER A 153 -3.14 -4.17 0.66
CA SER A 153 -1.80 -3.62 0.88
C SER A 153 -1.65 -2.30 0.14
N PRO A 154 -1.03 -1.28 0.75
CA PRO A 154 -0.86 0.02 0.13
C PRO A 154 0.11 -0.06 -1.06
N ILE A 155 -0.21 0.71 -2.11
CA ILE A 155 0.70 1.02 -3.20
C ILE A 155 0.62 2.52 -3.45
N VAL A 156 1.75 3.19 -3.63
CA VAL A 156 1.78 4.58 -4.09
C VAL A 156 2.30 4.64 -5.50
N PHE A 157 1.55 5.29 -6.38
CA PHE A 157 2.00 5.64 -7.70
C PHE A 157 2.53 7.06 -7.74
N PHE A 158 3.60 7.25 -8.49
CA PHE A 158 4.25 8.53 -8.69
C PHE A 158 4.64 8.67 -10.16
N CYS A 159 4.30 9.80 -10.75
CA CYS A 159 4.59 10.14 -12.13
C CYS A 159 5.23 11.52 -12.14
N HIS A 160 6.51 11.60 -12.49
CA HIS A 160 7.18 12.89 -12.59
C HIS A 160 6.84 13.53 -13.94
N ILE A 161 5.83 14.39 -13.94
CA ILE A 161 5.48 15.23 -15.09
C ILE A 161 5.68 16.69 -14.67
N ASN A 162 6.60 17.37 -15.34
CA ASN A 162 6.66 18.83 -15.27
C ASN A 162 5.69 19.39 -16.32
N SER A 163 4.49 19.80 -15.90
CA SER A 163 3.42 20.24 -16.81
C SER A 163 3.84 21.34 -17.81
N PRO A 164 4.65 22.36 -17.44
CA PRO A 164 5.21 23.33 -18.37
C PRO A 164 6.03 22.69 -19.51
N ASP A 165 6.81 21.64 -19.22
CA ASP A 165 7.72 21.00 -20.18
C ASP A 165 7.10 19.77 -20.87
N PHE A 166 5.89 19.37 -20.50
CA PHE A 166 5.26 18.19 -21.06
C PHE A 166 4.92 18.38 -22.55
N SER A 167 5.59 17.65 -23.45
CA SER A 167 5.37 17.71 -24.90
C SER A 167 4.72 16.43 -25.44
N TYR A 168 3.91 16.58 -26.49
CA TYR A 168 3.28 15.46 -27.20
C TYR A 168 4.30 14.58 -27.95
N THR A 169 5.42 15.15 -28.42
CA THR A 169 6.26 14.53 -29.46
C THR A 169 7.60 13.98 -28.99
N THR A 170 8.07 14.29 -27.78
CA THR A 170 9.45 13.93 -27.37
C THR A 170 9.58 13.25 -26.01
N ASN A 171 8.54 13.23 -25.18
CA ASN A 171 8.72 12.78 -23.79
C ASN A 171 8.12 11.41 -23.55
N ASN A 172 9.01 10.42 -23.39
CA ASN A 172 8.65 9.25 -22.60
C ASN A 172 8.52 9.71 -21.15
N PHE A 173 7.39 9.40 -20.53
CA PHE A 173 7.21 9.61 -19.09
C PHE A 173 7.10 8.27 -18.39
N LYS A 174 7.36 8.28 -17.08
CA LYS A 174 7.41 7.08 -16.26
C LYS A 174 6.44 7.20 -15.10
N ILE A 175 5.68 6.13 -14.88
CA ILE A 175 4.93 5.91 -13.65
C ILE A 175 5.71 4.89 -12.82
N TYR A 176 5.98 5.23 -11.58
CA TYR A 176 6.59 4.36 -10.58
C TYR A 176 5.52 3.93 -9.59
N GLY A 177 5.55 2.67 -9.16
CA GLY A 177 4.70 2.13 -8.10
C GLY A 177 5.53 1.54 -6.97
N PHE A 178 5.34 2.02 -5.74
CA PHE A 178 6.06 1.55 -4.55
C PHE A 178 5.13 0.83 -3.59
N TYR A 179 5.57 -0.30 -3.05
CA TYR A 179 4.78 -1.20 -2.20
C TYR A 179 5.56 -1.71 -0.97
N GLY A 180 6.63 -1.02 -0.57
CA GLY A 180 7.35 -1.24 0.70
C GLY A 180 8.62 -2.08 0.59
N GLU A 181 9.24 -2.14 -0.59
CA GLU A 181 10.44 -2.94 -0.87
C GLU A 181 11.49 -2.20 -1.71
N TYR A 182 11.33 -0.90 -1.98
CA TYR A 182 12.23 -0.15 -2.86
C TYR A 182 13.63 0.01 -2.26
N LYS A 183 14.63 -0.40 -3.06
CA LYS A 183 16.05 -0.33 -2.67
C LYS A 183 16.84 0.69 -3.47
N SER A 184 16.71 0.68 -4.80
CA SER A 184 17.27 1.68 -5.72
C SER A 184 16.74 1.42 -7.13
N LEU A 185 16.90 2.39 -8.03
CA LEU A 185 16.65 2.21 -9.47
C LEU A 185 17.52 1.13 -10.12
N SER A 186 18.72 0.88 -9.60
CA SER A 186 19.61 -0.16 -10.14
C SER A 186 19.10 -1.58 -9.86
N GLN A 187 18.32 -1.75 -8.79
CA GLN A 187 17.77 -3.04 -8.39
C GLN A 187 16.38 -3.23 -9.01
N LYS A 188 16.39 -3.55 -10.30
CA LYS A 188 15.19 -3.88 -11.06
C LYS A 188 14.39 -4.97 -10.35
N GLY A 189 13.08 -4.77 -10.27
CA GLY A 189 12.20 -5.76 -9.66
C GLY A 189 11.87 -5.52 -8.18
N ASN A 190 12.29 -4.42 -7.56
CA ASN A 190 11.86 -4.07 -6.19
C ASN A 190 10.76 -2.98 -6.15
N TYR A 191 10.30 -2.55 -7.32
CA TYR A 191 9.24 -1.58 -7.52
C TYR A 191 8.56 -1.85 -8.87
N LEU A 192 7.42 -1.21 -9.12
CA LEU A 192 6.75 -1.23 -10.42
C LEU A 192 7.18 -0.02 -11.24
N GLN A 193 7.43 -0.21 -12.53
CA GLN A 193 7.72 0.87 -13.48
C GLN A 193 6.93 0.69 -14.77
N MET A 194 6.23 1.74 -15.20
CA MET A 194 5.61 1.83 -16.51
C MET A 194 6.26 2.95 -17.31
N THR A 195 6.80 2.65 -18.49
CA THR A 195 7.28 3.67 -19.42
C THR A 195 6.24 3.89 -20.50
N LEU A 196 5.81 5.13 -20.64
CA LEU A 196 4.75 5.56 -21.54
C LEU A 196 5.28 6.63 -22.49
N GLY A 197 4.69 6.75 -23.67
CA GLY A 197 4.97 7.85 -24.60
C GLY A 197 3.88 7.94 -25.66
N TYR A 198 3.55 9.14 -26.12
CA TYR A 198 2.62 9.29 -27.24
C TYR A 198 3.25 8.77 -28.53
N SER A 199 2.44 8.13 -29.38
CA SER A 199 2.90 7.60 -30.65
C SER A 199 3.19 8.74 -31.63
N ASN A 200 4.37 8.71 -32.24
CA ASN A 200 4.73 9.62 -33.33
C ASN A 200 3.95 9.33 -34.61
N ASN A 201 3.46 8.10 -34.78
CA ASN A 201 2.82 7.64 -36.01
C ASN A 201 1.29 7.80 -35.97
N PHE A 202 0.71 7.86 -34.77
CA PHE A 202 -0.74 7.93 -34.58
C PHE A 202 -1.11 9.00 -33.55
N THR A 203 -1.89 9.99 -33.99
CA THR A 203 -2.43 11.01 -33.10
C THR A 203 -3.30 10.37 -32.03
N SER A 204 -3.27 10.89 -30.80
CA SER A 204 -4.15 10.46 -29.70
C SER A 204 -3.95 9.02 -29.22
N VAL A 205 -2.79 8.41 -29.52
CA VAL A 205 -2.44 7.06 -29.06
C VAL A 205 -1.31 7.14 -28.05
N LEU A 206 -1.56 6.62 -26.85
CA LEU A 206 -0.56 6.51 -25.80
C LEU A 206 0.02 5.09 -25.79
N GLU A 207 1.32 4.98 -26.00
CA GLU A 207 2.05 3.71 -26.04
C GLU A 207 2.63 3.36 -24.66
N LEU A 208 2.30 2.16 -24.16
CA LEU A 208 2.96 1.48 -23.04
C LEU A 208 4.13 0.66 -23.57
N LYS A 209 5.32 1.27 -23.50
CA LYS A 209 6.58 0.72 -24.02
C LYS A 209 7.12 -0.39 -23.13
N THR A 210 7.10 -0.19 -21.81
CA THR A 210 7.54 -1.19 -20.84
C THR A 210 6.65 -1.17 -19.61
N LEU A 211 6.41 -2.37 -19.06
CA LEU A 211 5.81 -2.59 -17.74
C LEU A 211 6.72 -3.57 -17.01
N GLU A 212 7.55 -3.03 -16.11
CA GLU A 212 8.41 -3.82 -15.24
C GLU A 212 7.69 -3.97 -13.89
N ILE A 213 7.36 -5.20 -13.53
CA ILE A 213 6.79 -5.54 -12.22
C ILE A 213 7.89 -6.19 -11.40
N GLY A 214 7.82 -5.98 -10.09
CA GLY A 214 8.73 -6.51 -9.11
C GLY A 214 8.95 -8.03 -9.11
N LYS A 215 9.65 -8.52 -8.08
CA LYS A 215 9.85 -9.95 -7.79
C LYS A 215 8.52 -10.71 -7.67
N GLU A 216 7.43 -10.03 -7.33
CA GLU A 216 6.08 -10.60 -7.27
C GLU A 216 5.30 -10.36 -8.57
N LYS A 217 5.60 -11.17 -9.60
CA LYS A 217 4.96 -11.08 -10.93
C LYS A 217 3.47 -11.47 -10.91
N ASP A 218 3.03 -12.31 -9.97
CA ASP A 218 1.63 -12.73 -9.81
C ASP A 218 0.78 -11.73 -8.99
N SER A 219 1.31 -10.53 -8.75
CA SER A 219 0.57 -9.48 -8.07
C SER A 219 -0.38 -8.74 -9.02
N ASP A 220 -1.53 -8.33 -8.51
CA ASP A 220 -2.50 -7.50 -9.23
C ASP A 220 -2.04 -6.04 -9.40
N ARG A 221 -0.82 -5.71 -8.94
CA ARG A 221 -0.22 -4.37 -8.98
C ARG A 221 -0.15 -3.79 -10.39
N GLY A 222 0.16 -4.62 -11.40
CA GLY A 222 0.16 -4.19 -12.80
C GLY A 222 -1.23 -3.74 -13.28
N ALA A 223 -2.28 -4.45 -12.87
CA ALA A 223 -3.66 -4.07 -13.19
C ALA A 223 -4.06 -2.78 -12.46
N THR A 224 -3.67 -2.63 -11.18
CA THR A 224 -3.92 -1.41 -10.41
C THR A 224 -3.20 -0.19 -11.01
N ALA A 225 -1.97 -0.38 -11.51
CA ALA A 225 -1.22 0.67 -12.21
C ALA A 225 -1.89 1.08 -13.53
N LEU A 226 -2.40 0.12 -14.31
CA LEU A 226 -3.21 0.41 -15.50
C LEU A 226 -4.48 1.17 -15.17
N GLN A 227 -5.17 0.81 -14.08
CA GLN A 227 -6.37 1.54 -13.65
C GLN A 227 -6.04 2.98 -13.24
N TYR A 228 -4.96 3.20 -12.49
CA TYR A 228 -4.49 4.53 -12.15
C TYR A 228 -4.14 5.36 -13.40
N LEU A 229 -3.45 4.76 -14.37
CA LEU A 229 -3.18 5.40 -15.66
C LEU A 229 -4.49 5.82 -16.35
N ILE A 230 -5.42 4.88 -16.54
CA ILE A 230 -6.64 5.09 -17.33
C ILE A 230 -7.61 6.07 -16.65
N LYS A 231 -7.85 5.89 -15.35
CA LYS A 231 -8.89 6.62 -14.61
C LYS A 231 -8.40 7.96 -14.06
N THR A 232 -7.09 8.13 -13.88
CA THR A 232 -6.56 9.28 -13.15
C THR A 232 -5.57 10.08 -13.99
N LEU A 233 -4.53 9.46 -14.54
CA LEU A 233 -3.51 10.22 -15.28
C LEU A 233 -3.93 10.63 -16.69
N ILE A 234 -4.52 9.73 -17.49
CA ILE A 234 -4.92 10.07 -18.87
C ILE A 234 -5.87 11.28 -18.93
N PRO A 235 -6.91 11.40 -18.09
CA PRO A 235 -7.76 12.60 -18.06
C PRO A 235 -6.96 13.89 -17.84
N GLU A 236 -6.00 13.88 -16.91
CA GLU A 236 -5.15 15.03 -16.61
C GLU A 236 -4.21 15.37 -17.77
N LEU A 237 -3.59 14.34 -18.36
CA LEU A 237 -2.73 14.51 -19.54
C LEU A 237 -3.49 15.14 -20.70
N ASN A 238 -4.74 14.71 -20.92
CA ASN A 238 -5.61 15.31 -21.94
C ASN A 238 -5.87 16.79 -21.62
N HIS A 239 -6.13 17.14 -20.35
CA HIS A 239 -6.34 18.52 -19.93
C HIS A 239 -5.11 19.41 -20.17
N ILE A 240 -3.91 18.94 -19.82
CA ILE A 240 -2.65 19.66 -20.09
C ILE A 240 -2.46 19.92 -21.58
N LEU A 241 -2.65 18.88 -22.41
CA LEU A 241 -2.43 18.99 -23.85
C LEU A 241 -3.49 19.88 -24.53
N ASP A 242 -4.74 19.81 -24.09
CA ASP A 242 -5.81 20.69 -24.57
C ASP A 242 -5.56 22.16 -24.18
N LYS A 243 -5.05 22.42 -22.97
CA LYS A 243 -4.64 23.76 -22.55
C LYS A 243 -3.52 24.29 -23.44
N LYS A 244 -2.47 23.51 -23.70
CA LYS A 244 -1.35 23.90 -24.58
C LYS A 244 -1.80 24.14 -26.02
N LEU A 245 -2.76 23.36 -26.51
CA LEU A 245 -3.39 23.57 -27.80
C LEU A 245 -4.10 24.92 -27.88
N LYS A 246 -4.91 25.26 -26.87
CA LYS A 246 -5.62 26.55 -26.76
C LYS A 246 -4.67 27.74 -26.67
N GLU A 247 -3.51 27.55 -26.05
CA GLU A 247 -2.45 28.57 -25.95
C GLU A 247 -1.60 28.69 -27.23
N GLY A 248 -1.87 27.89 -28.27
CA GLY A 248 -1.11 27.91 -29.53
C GLY A 248 0.26 27.23 -29.46
N ASN A 249 0.59 26.60 -28.31
CA ASN A 249 1.85 25.90 -28.07
C ASN A 249 1.89 24.48 -28.67
N LEU A 250 0.78 24.03 -29.25
CA LEU A 250 0.65 22.74 -29.91
C LEU A 250 -0.17 22.91 -31.19
N SER A 251 0.35 22.48 -32.33
CA SER A 251 -0.36 22.56 -33.62
C SER A 251 -1.13 21.26 -33.90
N LEU A 252 -2.28 21.09 -33.26
CA LEU A 252 -3.23 20.01 -33.59
C LEU A 252 -4.54 20.62 -34.14
N SER A 253 -5.20 19.91 -35.05
CA SER A 253 -6.38 20.44 -35.75
C SER A 253 -7.68 20.41 -34.93
N LYS A 254 -7.70 19.76 -33.75
CA LYS A 254 -8.90 19.54 -32.89
C LYS A 254 -8.50 19.35 -31.42
N GLU A 255 -9.49 19.45 -30.53
CA GLU A 255 -9.36 19.12 -29.10
C GLU A 255 -8.63 17.77 -28.91
N PHE A 256 -7.63 17.76 -28.04
CA PHE A 256 -6.82 16.58 -27.81
C PHE A 256 -7.48 15.66 -26.77
N LYS A 257 -7.84 14.45 -27.21
CA LYS A 257 -8.25 13.35 -26.31
C LYS A 257 -7.43 12.11 -26.65
N THR A 258 -6.81 11.48 -25.65
CA THR A 258 -6.23 10.14 -25.80
C THR A 258 -7.36 9.13 -26.05
N GLN A 259 -7.33 8.45 -27.19
CA GLN A 259 -8.39 7.53 -27.64
C GLN A 259 -8.04 6.06 -27.43
N MET A 260 -6.74 5.76 -27.34
CA MET A 260 -6.27 4.38 -27.29
C MET A 260 -4.99 4.24 -26.48
N LEU A 261 -4.93 3.17 -25.70
CA LEU A 261 -3.68 2.63 -25.17
C LEU A 261 -3.18 1.52 -26.10
N TYR A 262 -1.90 1.60 -26.43
CA TYR A 262 -1.21 0.66 -27.29
C TYR A 262 -0.05 0.03 -26.53
N SER A 263 0.19 -1.27 -26.67
CA SER A 263 1.42 -1.90 -26.21
C SER A 263 1.89 -2.91 -27.24
N ARG A 264 3.21 -2.98 -27.44
CA ARG A 264 3.84 -3.99 -28.29
C ARG A 264 4.72 -4.91 -27.45
N SER A 265 4.71 -6.21 -27.77
CA SER A 265 5.74 -7.10 -27.25
C SER A 265 7.02 -6.90 -28.06
N ASN A 266 7.97 -6.12 -27.55
CA ASN A 266 9.24 -5.85 -28.24
C ASN A 266 10.22 -7.05 -28.23
N SER A 267 9.89 -8.14 -27.54
CA SER A 267 10.87 -9.19 -27.23
C SER A 267 10.77 -10.45 -28.06
N ILE A 268 9.88 -10.58 -29.06
CA ILE A 268 9.60 -11.89 -29.65
C ILE A 268 9.13 -11.80 -31.10
N SER A 269 9.69 -12.68 -31.95
CA SER A 269 9.14 -13.11 -33.24
C SER A 269 7.64 -13.44 -33.14
N GLU A 270 6.93 -13.45 -34.27
CA GLU A 270 5.54 -13.92 -34.34
C GLU A 270 5.48 -15.40 -33.89
N GLY A 271 5.31 -15.66 -32.58
CA GLY A 271 5.39 -17.01 -32.03
C GLY A 271 5.34 -17.13 -30.50
N ASP A 272 6.21 -16.46 -29.74
CA ASP A 272 6.41 -16.80 -28.30
C ASP A 272 5.86 -15.77 -27.29
N ILE A 273 4.80 -15.01 -27.60
CA ILE A 273 4.19 -14.17 -26.54
C ILE A 273 3.75 -15.08 -25.40
N SER A 274 4.33 -14.88 -24.20
CA SER A 274 3.97 -15.70 -23.05
C SER A 274 2.45 -15.63 -22.80
N ASP A 275 1.84 -16.79 -22.57
CA ASP A 275 0.42 -16.92 -22.28
C ASP A 275 0.01 -16.02 -21.11
N ASP A 276 0.88 -15.85 -20.12
CA ASP A 276 0.66 -14.98 -18.97
C ASP A 276 0.48 -13.51 -19.37
N ARG A 277 1.26 -13.02 -20.35
CA ARG A 277 1.16 -11.64 -20.83
C ARG A 277 -0.14 -11.46 -21.61
N ILE A 278 -0.48 -12.41 -22.48
CA ILE A 278 -1.75 -12.44 -23.20
C ILE A 278 -2.92 -12.42 -22.21
N HIS A 279 -2.86 -13.27 -21.20
CA HIS A 279 -3.88 -13.37 -20.16
C HIS A 279 -4.01 -12.05 -19.39
N PHE A 280 -2.89 -11.44 -18.97
CA PHE A 280 -2.88 -10.14 -18.30
C PHE A 280 -3.57 -9.06 -19.12
N TYR A 281 -3.20 -8.88 -20.39
CA TYR A 281 -3.79 -7.83 -21.23
C TYR A 281 -5.27 -8.12 -21.55
N LYS A 282 -5.64 -9.36 -21.88
CA LYS A 282 -7.07 -9.75 -22.08
C LYS A 282 -7.91 -9.48 -20.84
N LYS A 283 -7.42 -9.86 -19.65
CA LYS A 283 -8.09 -9.65 -18.37
C LYS A 283 -8.30 -8.16 -18.05
N ASN A 284 -7.44 -7.29 -18.58
CA ASN A 284 -7.55 -5.84 -18.46
C ASN A 284 -8.26 -5.18 -19.67
N GLY A 285 -8.97 -5.96 -20.49
CA GLY A 285 -9.84 -5.46 -21.56
C GLY A 285 -9.15 -5.13 -22.88
N PHE A 286 -7.88 -5.49 -23.05
CA PHE A 286 -7.17 -5.26 -24.31
C PHE A 286 -7.58 -6.28 -25.37
N THR A 287 -7.79 -5.78 -26.58
CA THR A 287 -7.91 -6.58 -27.81
C THR A 287 -6.52 -6.89 -28.34
N ILE A 288 -6.31 -8.12 -28.80
CA ILE A 288 -5.02 -8.58 -29.33
C ILE A 288 -5.12 -8.75 -30.84
N LYS A 289 -4.15 -8.19 -31.57
CA LYS A 289 -3.97 -8.43 -33.02
C LYS A 289 -2.48 -8.69 -33.30
N GLY A 290 -2.13 -9.92 -33.63
CA GLY A 290 -0.73 -10.35 -33.72
C GLY A 290 0.03 -10.05 -32.42
N ASN A 291 1.17 -9.37 -32.53
CA ASN A 291 2.04 -9.03 -31.38
C ASN A 291 1.69 -7.70 -30.70
N SER A 292 0.49 -7.17 -30.96
CA SER A 292 0.03 -5.87 -30.49
C SER A 292 -1.23 -5.97 -29.62
N PHE A 293 -1.24 -5.19 -28.55
CA PHE A 293 -2.33 -5.08 -27.58
C PHE A 293 -2.94 -3.68 -27.65
N TYR A 294 -4.26 -3.61 -27.78
CA TYR A 294 -4.99 -2.36 -27.94
C TYR A 294 -6.12 -2.25 -26.93
N LEU A 295 -6.20 -1.13 -26.22
CA LEU A 295 -7.35 -0.79 -25.40
C LEU A 295 -7.94 0.53 -25.90
N LYS A 296 -9.16 0.48 -26.42
CA LYS A 296 -9.92 1.68 -26.78
C LYS A 296 -10.42 2.34 -25.49
N LEU A 297 -10.14 3.64 -25.35
CA LEU A 297 -10.62 4.45 -24.24
C LEU A 297 -11.95 5.10 -24.65
N GLN A 298 -12.95 5.08 -23.78
CA GLN A 298 -14.28 5.67 -24.03
C GLN A 298 -14.27 7.19 -23.79
#